data_AF-Q46EZ6-F1
#
_entry.id   AF-Q46EZ6-F1
#
_cell.length_a   1.000
_cell.length_b   1.000
_cell.length_c   1.000
_cell.angle_alpha   90.00
_cell.angle_beta   90.00
_cell.angle_gamma   90.00
#
_symmetry.space_group_name_H-M   'P 1'
#
loop_
_entity.id
_entity.type
_entity.pdbx_description
1 polymer ?
#
loop_
_entity_poly.entity_id
_entity_poly.type
_entity_poly.pdbx_seq_one_letter_code
_entity_poly.pdbx_strand_id
1 'polypeptide(L)'
;MESEIKFERFTTNEDQIRNKLIFTIGGALTAFMVGIILSYITFTIGENMIVSSFSKGGALGSLGGSFAKGILNNYSLQLIGMIYYLSHGISINISSMGYSESVNIFSLMNYPESANATLLLLVPLISLLIGGYISAKDTNELVSGIRAGAYVTLPYTLIMVLVSSIFSLNFSPFDYASIDVGPDIISTIFFSLITGVLYGGIGGAFRGLLKGN
;
A
#
# COMPACT_ATOMS: atom_id res chain seq x y z
N MET A 1 19.75 48.55 7.11
CA MET A 1 18.30 48.36 7.27
C MET A 1 17.71 47.46 6.17
N GLU A 2 17.99 47.68 4.87
CA GLU A 2 17.57 46.73 3.81
C GLU A 2 18.23 45.33 3.91
N SER A 3 19.43 45.24 4.47
CA SER A 3 20.15 43.98 4.66
C SER A 3 19.53 43.08 5.74
N GLU A 4 18.91 43.63 6.78
CA GLU A 4 18.25 42.87 7.85
C GLU A 4 16.90 42.31 7.38
N ILE A 5 16.15 43.08 6.58
CA ILE A 5 14.85 42.65 6.03
C ILE A 5 15.03 41.48 5.05
N LYS A 6 16.15 41.42 4.32
CA LYS A 6 16.47 40.27 3.47
C LYS A 6 16.74 39.01 4.29
N PHE A 7 17.44 39.11 5.42
CA PHE A 7 17.82 37.96 6.22
C PHE A 7 16.60 37.28 6.89
N GLU A 8 15.63 38.07 7.36
CA GLU A 8 14.40 37.57 8.00
C GLU A 8 13.42 36.88 7.02
N ARG A 9 13.47 37.24 5.74
CA ARG A 9 12.69 36.55 4.68
C ARG A 9 13.23 35.20 4.27
N PHE A 10 14.52 34.91 4.48
CA PHE A 10 15.09 33.61 4.11
C PHE A 10 14.78 32.53 5.14
N THR A 11 14.82 32.84 6.43
CA THR A 11 14.55 31.88 7.51
C THR A 11 13.11 31.38 7.51
N THR A 12 12.14 32.26 7.20
CA THR A 12 10.72 31.91 7.17
C THR A 12 10.34 30.93 6.07
N ASN A 13 11.08 30.88 4.95
CA ASN A 13 10.77 29.97 3.85
C ASN A 13 11.31 28.55 4.08
N GLU A 14 12.49 28.42 4.69
CA GLU A 14 13.09 27.11 5.01
C GLU A 14 12.26 26.34 6.03
N ASP A 15 11.80 26.98 7.10
CA ASP A 15 10.96 26.36 8.12
C ASP A 15 9.63 25.88 7.55
N GLN A 16 9.02 26.65 6.64
CA GLN A 16 7.79 26.25 5.96
C GLN A 16 7.97 25.03 5.05
N ILE A 17 9.07 24.99 4.27
CA ILE A 17 9.39 23.84 3.42
C ILE A 17 9.66 22.60 4.29
N ARG A 18 10.43 22.75 5.36
CA ARG A 18 10.74 21.65 6.28
C ARG A 18 9.47 21.07 6.90
N ASN A 19 8.55 21.92 7.37
CA ASN A 19 7.30 21.45 7.97
C ASN A 19 6.41 20.73 6.95
N LYS A 20 6.29 21.26 5.73
CA LYS A 20 5.56 20.58 4.64
C LYS A 20 6.14 19.21 4.35
N LEU A 21 7.47 19.09 4.29
CA LEU A 21 8.15 17.82 4.05
C LEU A 21 7.87 16.82 5.19
N ILE A 22 7.98 17.27 6.45
CA ILE A 22 7.71 16.43 7.62
C ILE A 22 6.28 15.88 7.60
N PHE A 23 5.27 16.72 7.32
CA PHE A 23 3.89 16.26 7.26
C PHE A 23 3.60 15.36 6.06
N THR A 24 4.26 15.60 4.92
CA THR A 24 4.11 14.73 3.74
C THR A 24 4.68 13.34 4.00
N ILE A 25 5.90 13.26 4.54
CA ILE A 25 6.56 11.99 4.90
C ILE A 25 5.79 11.31 6.03
N GLY A 26 5.40 12.06 7.07
CA GLY A 26 4.61 11.53 8.19
C GLY A 26 3.24 11.00 7.74
N GLY A 27 2.58 11.67 6.79
CA GLY A 27 1.35 11.21 6.16
C GLY A 27 1.56 9.89 5.40
N ALA A 28 2.64 9.77 4.62
CA ALA A 28 2.95 8.55 3.89
C ALA A 28 3.27 7.36 4.80
N LEU A 29 4.08 7.58 5.85
CA LEU A 29 4.37 6.55 6.86
C LEU A 29 3.11 6.12 7.59
N THR A 30 2.24 7.07 7.96
CA THR A 30 0.97 6.76 8.62
C THR A 30 0.06 5.96 7.70
N ALA A 31 -0.07 6.35 6.43
CA ALA A 31 -0.84 5.59 5.44
C ALA A 31 -0.30 4.16 5.31
N PHE A 32 1.01 3.98 5.18
CA PHE A 32 1.60 2.66 5.09
C PHE A 32 1.30 1.82 6.34
N MET A 33 1.53 2.35 7.54
CA MET A 33 1.30 1.63 8.80
C MET A 33 -0.17 1.26 9.01
N VAL A 34 -1.10 2.20 8.75
CA VAL A 34 -2.54 1.94 8.82
C VAL A 34 -2.93 0.85 7.81
N GLY A 35 -2.38 0.92 6.59
CA GLY A 35 -2.63 -0.07 5.55
C GLY A 35 -2.19 -1.49 5.94
N ILE A 36 -1.00 -1.64 6.53
CA ILE A 36 -0.51 -2.93 7.04
C ILE A 36 -1.39 -3.44 8.19
N ILE A 37 -1.78 -2.58 9.13
CA ILE A 37 -2.66 -2.96 10.25
C ILE A 37 -4.03 -3.43 9.73
N LEU A 38 -4.63 -2.69 8.79
CA LEU A 38 -5.91 -3.06 8.18
C LEU A 38 -5.79 -4.37 7.39
N SER A 39 -4.69 -4.56 6.66
CA SER A 39 -4.41 -5.81 5.93
C SER A 39 -4.28 -7.00 6.88
N TYR A 40 -3.63 -6.81 8.04
CA TYR A 40 -3.56 -7.83 9.09
C TYR A 40 -4.94 -8.16 9.65
N ILE A 41 -5.76 -7.14 9.95
CA ILE A 41 -7.13 -7.35 10.43
C ILE A 41 -7.96 -8.12 9.39
N THR A 42 -7.89 -7.72 8.12
CA THR A 42 -8.60 -8.42 7.05
C THR A 42 -8.08 -9.84 6.86
N PHE A 43 -6.78 -10.07 7.01
CA PHE A 43 -6.17 -11.39 6.99
C PHE A 43 -6.67 -12.27 8.14
N THR A 44 -6.70 -11.77 9.38
CA THR A 44 -7.19 -12.54 10.55
C THR A 44 -8.69 -12.86 10.44
N ILE A 45 -9.50 -11.91 9.96
CA ILE A 45 -10.94 -12.14 9.74
C ILE A 45 -11.15 -13.11 8.57
N GLY A 46 -10.29 -13.03 7.54
CA GLY A 46 -10.38 -13.78 6.29
C GLY A 46 -9.54 -15.04 6.22
N GLU A 47 -8.86 -15.47 7.29
CA GLU A 47 -7.87 -16.57 7.27
C GLU A 47 -8.48 -17.86 6.71
N ASN A 48 -9.71 -18.18 7.15
CA ASN A 48 -10.47 -19.33 6.67
C ASN A 48 -10.81 -19.26 5.17
N MET A 49 -10.82 -18.06 4.58
CA MET A 49 -11.22 -17.81 3.18
C MET A 49 -10.04 -17.68 2.22
N ILE A 50 -8.93 -17.12 2.67
CA ILE A 50 -7.70 -17.09 1.87
C ILE A 50 -7.24 -18.53 1.64
N VAL A 51 -7.25 -19.36 2.70
CA VAL A 51 -6.99 -20.80 2.59
C VAL A 51 -8.00 -21.51 1.69
N SER A 52 -9.29 -21.16 1.74
CA SER A 52 -10.30 -21.77 0.85
C SER A 52 -10.13 -21.36 -0.61
N SER A 53 -9.72 -20.12 -0.88
CA SER A 53 -9.50 -19.60 -2.24
C SER A 53 -8.24 -20.20 -2.87
N PHE A 54 -7.15 -20.31 -2.11
CA PHE A 54 -5.93 -20.99 -2.58
C PHE A 54 -6.13 -22.49 -2.77
N SER A 55 -6.97 -23.15 -1.96
CA SER A 55 -7.26 -24.58 -2.13
C SER A 55 -8.21 -24.90 -3.30
N LYS A 56 -9.01 -23.92 -3.76
CA LYS A 56 -9.97 -24.09 -4.88
C LYS A 56 -9.42 -23.66 -6.25
N GLY A 57 -8.27 -23.00 -6.31
CA GLY A 57 -7.67 -22.40 -7.53
C GLY A 57 -7.08 -23.37 -8.57
N GLY A 58 -7.61 -24.59 -8.76
CA GLY A 58 -7.16 -25.50 -9.83
C GLY A 58 -5.90 -26.31 -9.51
N ALA A 59 -4.96 -26.45 -10.46
CA ALA A 59 -3.76 -27.32 -10.34
C ALA A 59 -2.82 -26.91 -9.18
N LEU A 60 -2.91 -25.65 -8.73
CA LEU A 60 -2.27 -25.12 -7.53
C LEU A 60 -3.07 -25.40 -6.24
N GLY A 61 -4.25 -26.01 -6.28
CA GLY A 61 -5.14 -26.17 -5.13
C GLY A 61 -4.72 -27.25 -4.12
N SER A 62 -4.19 -28.39 -4.58
CA SER A 62 -3.71 -29.45 -3.68
C SER A 62 -2.34 -29.12 -3.07
N LEU A 63 -1.46 -28.49 -3.85
CA LEU A 63 -0.21 -27.90 -3.36
C LEU A 63 -0.50 -26.67 -2.49
N GLY A 64 -1.41 -25.81 -2.92
CA GLY A 64 -1.81 -24.55 -2.29
C GLY A 64 -2.42 -24.69 -0.92
N GLY A 65 -3.14 -25.79 -0.62
CA GLY A 65 -3.70 -26.03 0.72
C GLY A 65 -2.63 -26.33 1.78
N SER A 66 -1.66 -27.20 1.48
CA SER A 66 -0.54 -27.50 2.38
C SER A 66 0.51 -26.38 2.40
N PHE A 67 0.70 -25.74 1.25
CA PHE A 67 1.56 -24.59 1.07
C PHE A 67 1.06 -23.36 1.83
N ALA A 68 -0.24 -23.05 1.75
CA ALA A 68 -0.86 -21.99 2.53
C ALA A 68 -0.68 -22.26 4.02
N LYS A 69 -0.95 -23.49 4.51
CA LYS A 69 -0.73 -23.83 5.93
C LYS A 69 0.73 -23.70 6.38
N GLY A 70 1.68 -24.11 5.55
CA GLY A 70 3.13 -23.98 5.86
C GLY A 70 3.62 -22.53 5.87
N ILE A 71 3.08 -21.71 4.96
CA ILE A 71 3.42 -20.28 4.89
C ILE A 71 2.77 -19.48 6.00
N LEU A 72 1.50 -19.75 6.32
CA LEU A 72 0.76 -19.04 7.36
C LEU A 72 1.50 -19.02 8.72
N ASN A 73 2.22 -20.10 9.04
CA ASN A 73 2.94 -20.22 10.31
C ASN A 73 4.33 -19.56 10.32
N ASN A 74 5.02 -19.44 9.18
CA ASN A 74 6.43 -19.00 9.14
C ASN A 74 6.63 -17.66 8.40
N TYR A 75 5.64 -17.20 7.64
CA TYR A 75 5.74 -16.06 6.74
C TYR A 75 4.51 -15.14 6.80
N SER A 76 3.89 -15.04 7.98
CA SER A 76 2.67 -14.24 8.18
C SER A 76 2.90 -12.77 7.79
N LEU A 77 4.08 -12.21 8.09
CA LEU A 77 4.42 -10.83 7.73
C LEU A 77 4.44 -10.61 6.20
N GLN A 78 5.07 -11.52 5.46
CA GLN A 78 5.13 -11.44 4.00
C GLN A 78 3.75 -11.63 3.39
N LEU A 79 2.93 -12.54 3.92
CA LEU A 79 1.54 -12.69 3.50
C LEU A 79 0.71 -11.42 3.72
N ILE A 80 0.79 -10.80 4.91
CA ILE A 80 0.10 -9.53 5.19
C ILE A 80 0.55 -8.46 4.19
N GLY A 81 1.85 -8.39 3.91
CA GLY A 81 2.41 -7.53 2.89
C GLY A 81 1.82 -7.81 1.50
N MET A 82 1.83 -9.04 1.03
CA MET A 82 1.25 -9.41 -0.27
C MET A 82 -0.24 -9.07 -0.37
N ILE A 83 -1.00 -9.28 0.71
CA ILE A 83 -2.42 -8.89 0.79
C ILE A 83 -2.56 -7.38 0.66
N TYR A 84 -1.70 -6.61 1.32
CA TYR A 84 -1.68 -5.15 1.19
C TYR A 84 -1.38 -4.71 -0.25
N TYR A 85 -0.50 -5.39 -0.96
CA TYR A 85 -0.23 -5.09 -2.38
C TYR A 85 -1.40 -5.48 -3.28
N LEU A 86 -1.97 -6.67 -3.08
CA LEU A 86 -3.18 -7.10 -3.80
C LEU A 86 -4.32 -6.11 -3.60
N SER A 87 -4.47 -5.55 -2.39
CA SER A 87 -5.50 -4.54 -2.09
C SER A 87 -5.40 -3.28 -2.96
N HIS A 88 -4.20 -2.94 -3.43
CA HIS A 88 -3.95 -1.84 -4.37
C HIS A 88 -4.24 -2.20 -5.84
N GLY A 89 -4.58 -3.46 -6.12
CA GLY A 89 -4.62 -4.00 -7.48
C GLY A 89 -3.25 -4.38 -8.04
N ILE A 90 -2.20 -4.38 -7.20
CA ILE A 90 -0.84 -4.75 -7.63
C ILE A 90 -0.77 -6.26 -7.80
N SER A 91 -0.26 -6.71 -8.93
CA SER A 91 -0.04 -8.13 -9.20
C SER A 91 1.08 -8.70 -8.32
N ILE A 92 0.87 -9.92 -7.84
CA ILE A 92 1.90 -10.76 -7.22
C ILE A 92 2.39 -11.73 -8.28
N ASN A 93 3.69 -11.68 -8.59
CA ASN A 93 4.33 -12.60 -9.51
C ASN A 93 4.77 -13.84 -8.74
N ILE A 94 4.44 -15.01 -9.28
CA ILE A 94 4.89 -16.31 -8.82
C ILE A 94 5.77 -16.86 -9.94
N SER A 95 7.05 -17.08 -9.68
CA SER A 95 7.98 -17.65 -10.66
C SER A 95 8.67 -18.89 -10.13
N SER A 96 8.72 -19.94 -10.96
CA SER A 96 9.44 -21.17 -10.68
C SER A 96 9.91 -21.82 -11.98
N MET A 97 11.18 -22.27 -12.02
CA MET A 97 11.76 -23.05 -13.12
C MET A 97 11.48 -22.48 -14.54
N GLY A 98 11.53 -21.15 -14.69
CA GLY A 98 11.30 -20.46 -15.97
C GLY A 98 9.83 -20.20 -16.34
N TYR A 99 8.88 -20.64 -15.51
CA TYR A 99 7.48 -20.25 -15.60
C TYR A 99 7.19 -19.08 -14.67
N SER A 100 6.38 -18.13 -15.11
CA SER A 100 5.91 -17.01 -14.30
C SER A 100 4.42 -16.79 -14.52
N GLU A 101 3.68 -16.73 -13.43
CA GLU A 101 2.27 -16.36 -13.41
C GLU A 101 2.06 -15.15 -12.51
N SER A 102 1.10 -14.30 -12.86
CA SER A 102 0.75 -13.11 -12.08
C SER A 102 -0.66 -13.25 -11.53
N VAL A 103 -0.82 -13.08 -10.22
CA VAL A 103 -2.13 -13.08 -9.55
C VAL A 103 -2.47 -11.65 -9.12
N ASN A 104 -3.68 -11.18 -9.42
CA ASN A 104 -4.17 -9.88 -8.95
C ASN A 104 -5.55 -9.99 -8.28
N ILE A 105 -5.95 -8.96 -7.55
CA ILE A 105 -7.23 -8.99 -6.82
C ILE A 105 -8.45 -9.07 -7.75
N PHE A 106 -8.35 -8.55 -8.97
CA PHE A 106 -9.45 -8.60 -9.96
C PHE A 106 -9.71 -10.04 -10.43
N SER A 107 -8.67 -10.86 -10.57
CA SER A 107 -8.84 -12.30 -10.82
C SER A 107 -9.48 -13.03 -9.66
N LEU A 108 -9.26 -12.58 -8.41
CA LEU A 108 -9.87 -13.15 -7.22
C LEU A 108 -11.35 -12.75 -7.06
N MET A 109 -11.73 -11.57 -7.58
CA MET A 109 -13.12 -11.10 -7.53
C MET A 109 -14.08 -11.94 -8.39
N ASN A 110 -13.58 -12.64 -9.41
CA ASN A 110 -14.39 -13.49 -10.30
C ASN A 110 -14.92 -14.77 -9.61
N TYR A 111 -14.47 -15.09 -8.39
CA TYR A 111 -14.94 -16.24 -7.64
C TYR A 111 -16.15 -15.87 -6.77
N PRO A 112 -17.20 -16.72 -6.68
CA PRO A 112 -18.44 -16.41 -5.97
C PRO A 112 -18.27 -16.21 -4.43
N GLU A 113 -17.13 -16.60 -3.87
CA GLU A 113 -16.78 -16.39 -2.45
C GLU A 113 -16.04 -15.05 -2.20
N SER A 114 -15.95 -14.17 -3.22
CA SER A 114 -15.12 -12.97 -3.22
C SER A 114 -15.71 -11.73 -2.54
N ALA A 115 -16.89 -11.81 -1.90
CA ALA A 115 -17.51 -10.66 -1.22
C ALA A 115 -16.54 -9.98 -0.23
N ASN A 116 -15.65 -10.76 0.39
CA ASN A 116 -14.62 -10.25 1.30
C ASN A 116 -13.35 -9.74 0.59
N ALA A 117 -13.11 -10.12 -0.67
CA ALA A 117 -12.08 -9.49 -1.50
C ALA A 117 -12.41 -8.02 -1.79
N THR A 118 -13.70 -7.66 -1.84
CA THR A 118 -14.13 -6.25 -1.94
C THR A 118 -13.72 -5.44 -0.70
N LEU A 119 -13.70 -6.05 0.50
CA LEU A 119 -13.24 -5.37 1.73
C LEU A 119 -11.76 -5.01 1.66
N LEU A 120 -10.94 -5.82 0.96
CA LEU A 120 -9.54 -5.49 0.75
C LEU A 120 -9.38 -4.19 -0.03
N LEU A 121 -10.24 -3.89 -1.00
CA LEU A 121 -10.18 -2.62 -1.75
C LEU A 121 -10.38 -1.37 -0.87
N LEU A 122 -10.97 -1.52 0.31
CA LEU A 122 -11.11 -0.42 1.28
C LEU A 122 -9.81 -0.11 2.02
N VAL A 123 -8.87 -1.06 2.09
CA VAL A 123 -7.60 -0.89 2.79
C VAL A 123 -6.80 0.30 2.24
N PRO A 124 -6.43 0.36 0.94
CA PRO A 124 -5.66 1.47 0.40
C PRO A 124 -6.45 2.80 0.47
N LEU A 125 -7.77 2.73 0.32
CA LEU A 125 -8.65 3.90 0.39
C LEU A 125 -8.58 4.53 1.78
N ILE A 126 -8.84 3.77 2.84
CA ILE A 126 -8.83 4.28 4.22
C ILE A 126 -7.44 4.77 4.60
N SER A 127 -6.41 3.99 4.26
CA SER A 127 -5.04 4.30 4.67
C SER A 127 -4.51 5.58 4.02
N LEU A 128 -4.74 5.76 2.71
CA LEU A 128 -4.31 6.93 1.97
C LEU A 128 -5.16 8.18 2.26
N LEU A 129 -6.46 8.02 2.54
CA LEU A 129 -7.30 9.13 3.03
C LEU A 129 -6.73 9.71 4.33
N ILE A 130 -6.37 8.84 5.29
CA ILE A 130 -5.76 9.26 6.56
C ILE A 130 -4.40 9.93 6.32
N GLY A 131 -3.54 9.34 5.49
CA GLY A 131 -2.24 9.92 5.17
C GLY A 131 -2.34 11.28 4.48
N GLY A 132 -3.25 11.42 3.51
CA GLY A 132 -3.53 12.66 2.82
C GLY A 132 -4.07 13.75 3.76
N TYR A 133 -4.97 13.38 4.67
CA TYR A 133 -5.51 14.27 5.69
C TYR A 133 -4.41 14.81 6.62
N ILE A 134 -3.47 13.96 7.04
CA ILE A 134 -2.32 14.34 7.88
C ILE A 134 -1.37 15.25 7.11
N SER A 135 -1.05 14.93 5.85
CA SER A 135 -0.16 15.75 5.02
C SER A 135 -0.70 17.17 4.80
N ALA A 136 -2.02 17.30 4.68
CA ALA A 136 -2.70 18.58 4.51
C ALA A 136 -2.90 19.38 5.81
N LYS A 137 -2.23 19.02 6.92
CA LYS A 137 -2.46 19.60 8.26
C LYS A 137 -2.50 21.13 8.29
N ASP A 138 -1.62 21.78 7.54
CA ASP A 138 -1.40 23.23 7.53
C ASP A 138 -2.07 23.94 6.35
N THR A 139 -3.01 23.27 5.68
CA THR A 139 -3.80 23.87 4.59
C THR A 139 -5.16 24.32 5.08
N ASN A 140 -5.63 25.47 4.58
CA ASN A 140 -6.94 26.06 4.94
C ASN A 140 -7.84 26.24 3.70
N GLU A 141 -7.41 25.75 2.54
CA GLU A 141 -8.13 25.86 1.27
C GLU A 141 -8.23 24.49 0.61
N LEU A 142 -9.35 24.21 -0.06
CA LEU A 142 -9.61 22.95 -0.76
C LEU A 142 -8.48 22.58 -1.75
N VAL A 143 -8.10 23.49 -2.64
CA VAL A 143 -7.10 23.23 -3.70
C VAL A 143 -5.72 22.98 -3.09
N SER A 144 -5.34 23.76 -2.07
CA SER A 144 -4.09 23.59 -1.35
C SER A 144 -4.06 22.25 -0.59
N GLY A 145 -5.18 21.85 0.02
CA GLY A 145 -5.36 20.56 0.67
C GLY A 145 -5.24 19.39 -0.30
N ILE A 146 -5.92 19.43 -1.45
CA ILE A 146 -5.81 18.41 -2.50
C ILE A 146 -4.35 18.23 -2.92
N ARG A 147 -3.63 19.32 -3.18
CA ARG A 147 -2.22 19.26 -3.59
C ARG A 147 -1.35 18.64 -2.51
N ALA A 148 -1.49 19.08 -1.25
CA ALA A 148 -0.73 18.54 -0.13
C ALA A 148 -0.99 17.04 0.09
N GLY A 149 -2.26 16.63 -0.03
CA GLY A 149 -2.66 15.24 0.06
C GLY A 149 -2.10 14.38 -1.09
N ALA A 150 -2.16 14.88 -2.34
CA ALA A 150 -1.61 14.17 -3.49
C ALA A 150 -0.08 14.01 -3.40
N TYR A 151 0.65 14.97 -2.81
CA TYR A 151 2.10 14.85 -2.65
C TYR A 151 2.56 13.71 -1.73
N VAL A 152 1.67 13.16 -0.90
CA VAL A 152 1.93 11.93 -0.11
C VAL A 152 2.32 10.77 -1.01
N THR A 153 1.82 10.76 -2.26
CA THR A 153 2.06 9.67 -3.21
C THR A 153 3.54 9.38 -3.44
N LEU A 154 4.41 10.40 -3.44
CA LEU A 154 5.82 10.21 -3.77
C LEU A 154 6.57 9.42 -2.68
N PRO A 155 6.61 9.88 -1.42
CA PRO A 155 7.21 9.08 -0.35
C PRO A 155 6.48 7.77 -0.13
N TYR A 156 5.16 7.71 -0.33
CA TYR A 156 4.41 6.47 -0.19
C TYR A 156 4.80 5.42 -1.23
N THR A 157 4.87 5.78 -2.52
CA THR A 157 5.35 4.90 -3.59
C THR A 157 6.78 4.44 -3.33
N LEU A 158 7.65 5.33 -2.85
CA LEU A 158 9.01 4.96 -2.48
C LEU A 158 9.04 3.92 -1.35
N ILE A 159 8.23 4.12 -0.29
CA ILE A 159 8.10 3.16 0.82
C ILE A 159 7.62 1.81 0.28
N MET A 160 6.58 1.80 -0.55
CA MET A 160 6.08 0.56 -1.17
C MET A 160 7.24 -0.14 -1.91
N VAL A 161 7.87 0.51 -2.89
CA VAL A 161 8.97 -0.12 -3.65
C VAL A 161 10.07 -0.68 -2.75
N LEU A 162 10.51 0.05 -1.72
CA LEU A 162 11.56 -0.41 -0.81
C LEU A 162 11.13 -1.64 -0.01
N VAL A 163 9.91 -1.65 0.52
CA VAL A 163 9.39 -2.74 1.36
C VAL A 163 8.92 -3.95 0.53
N SER A 164 8.76 -3.81 -0.79
CA SER A 164 8.41 -4.94 -1.67
C SER A 164 9.34 -6.14 -1.49
N SER A 165 10.64 -5.88 -1.36
CA SER A 165 11.67 -6.91 -1.11
C SER A 165 11.49 -7.64 0.23
N ILE A 166 10.97 -6.97 1.25
CA ILE A 166 10.71 -7.55 2.59
C ILE A 166 9.50 -8.47 2.53
N PHE A 167 8.52 -8.15 1.67
CA PHE A 167 7.30 -8.94 1.51
C PHE A 167 7.40 -10.02 0.44
N SER A 168 8.49 -10.07 -0.32
CA SER A 168 8.79 -11.18 -1.22
C SER A 168 9.19 -12.42 -0.42
N LEU A 169 8.85 -13.58 -0.96
CA LEU A 169 9.19 -14.89 -0.44
C LEU A 169 9.99 -15.65 -1.48
N ASN A 170 11.12 -16.21 -1.06
CA ASN A 170 11.84 -17.22 -1.79
C ASN A 170 11.90 -18.46 -0.90
N PHE A 171 11.43 -19.58 -1.41
CA PHE A 171 11.54 -20.87 -0.73
C PHE A 171 11.68 -21.99 -1.75
N SER A 172 12.25 -23.12 -1.32
CA SER A 172 12.48 -24.29 -2.15
C SER A 172 11.67 -25.45 -1.56
N PRO A 173 10.45 -25.73 -2.05
CA PRO A 173 9.63 -26.82 -1.50
C PRO A 173 10.21 -28.20 -1.84
N PHE A 174 11.08 -28.27 -2.85
CA PHE A 174 11.89 -29.43 -3.20
C PHE A 174 13.34 -28.95 -3.38
N ASP A 175 14.34 -29.80 -3.08
CA ASP A 175 15.77 -29.46 -3.14
C ASP A 175 16.29 -28.99 -4.52
N TYR A 176 15.42 -28.99 -5.55
CA TYR A 176 15.78 -28.72 -6.95
C TYR A 176 15.01 -27.57 -7.60
N ALA A 177 14.07 -26.92 -6.89
CA ALA A 177 13.25 -25.86 -7.48
C ALA A 177 12.95 -24.75 -6.47
N SER A 178 13.50 -23.54 -6.72
CA SER A 178 13.09 -22.34 -6.00
C SER A 178 11.78 -21.80 -6.56
N ILE A 179 10.94 -21.29 -5.66
CA ILE A 179 9.76 -20.51 -5.98
C ILE A 179 9.96 -19.12 -5.40
N ASP A 180 9.90 -18.13 -6.28
CA ASP A 180 9.92 -16.72 -5.92
C ASP A 180 8.50 -16.18 -6.03
N VAL A 181 8.01 -15.58 -4.95
CA VAL A 181 6.69 -14.96 -4.87
C VAL A 181 6.86 -13.55 -4.37
N GLY A 182 6.42 -12.55 -5.13
CA GLY A 182 6.56 -11.17 -4.69
C GLY A 182 5.79 -10.17 -5.52
N PRO A 183 5.65 -8.94 -5.03
CA PRO A 183 4.97 -7.90 -5.78
C PRO A 183 5.70 -7.52 -7.08
N ASP A 184 4.94 -7.31 -8.15
CA ASP A 184 5.48 -6.75 -9.39
C ASP A 184 5.88 -5.28 -9.18
N ILE A 185 7.16 -4.95 -9.37
CA ILE A 185 7.69 -3.61 -9.09
C ILE A 185 7.08 -2.54 -10.00
N ILE A 186 6.84 -2.86 -11.28
CA ILE A 186 6.27 -1.91 -12.24
C ILE A 186 4.83 -1.59 -11.85
N SER A 187 4.03 -2.61 -11.58
CA SER A 187 2.67 -2.47 -11.07
C SER A 187 2.64 -1.74 -9.73
N THR A 188 3.61 -2.02 -8.85
CA THR A 188 3.75 -1.32 -7.56
C THR A 188 3.88 0.17 -7.76
N ILE A 189 4.80 0.61 -8.62
CA ILE A 189 5.01 2.04 -8.91
C ILE A 189 3.72 2.64 -9.48
N PHE A 190 3.15 2.01 -10.50
CA PHE A 190 1.99 2.56 -11.21
C PHE A 190 0.74 2.67 -10.32
N PHE A 191 0.35 1.58 -9.65
CA PHE A 191 -0.84 1.57 -8.83
C PHE A 191 -0.69 2.39 -7.55
N SER A 192 0.48 2.38 -6.89
CA SER A 192 0.70 3.22 -5.70
C SER A 192 0.68 4.71 -6.03
N LEU A 193 1.15 5.11 -7.23
CA LEU A 193 1.04 6.49 -7.70
C LEU A 193 -0.42 6.87 -7.95
N ILE A 194 -1.18 6.04 -8.67
CA ILE A 194 -2.59 6.33 -8.98
C ILE A 194 -3.43 6.39 -7.71
N THR A 195 -3.37 5.36 -6.87
CA THR A 195 -4.16 5.34 -5.64
C THR A 195 -3.70 6.42 -4.66
N GLY A 196 -2.39 6.67 -4.58
CA GLY A 196 -1.80 7.71 -3.75
C GLY A 196 -2.28 9.11 -4.12
N VAL A 197 -2.26 9.45 -5.41
CA VAL A 197 -2.78 10.74 -5.90
C VAL A 197 -4.28 10.86 -5.64
N LEU A 198 -5.06 9.84 -5.99
CA LEU A 198 -6.53 9.89 -5.87
C LEU A 198 -6.97 9.95 -4.42
N TYR A 199 -6.62 8.96 -3.61
CA TYR A 199 -7.10 8.85 -2.23
C TYR A 199 -6.35 9.79 -1.28
N GLY A 200 -5.06 10.02 -1.49
CA GLY A 200 -4.31 11.04 -0.77
C GLY A 200 -4.86 12.44 -1.05
N GLY A 201 -5.15 12.75 -2.32
CA GLY A 201 -5.78 14.00 -2.73
C GLY A 201 -7.15 14.23 -2.08
N ILE A 202 -8.01 13.21 -2.06
CA ILE A 202 -9.33 13.28 -1.39
C ILE A 202 -9.15 13.50 0.12
N GLY A 203 -8.22 12.79 0.77
CA GLY A 203 -7.94 12.97 2.21
C GLY A 203 -7.50 14.39 2.53
N GLY A 204 -6.63 14.96 1.68
CA GLY A 204 -6.20 16.35 1.79
C GLY A 204 -7.32 17.36 1.52
N ALA A 205 -8.21 17.07 0.58
CA ALA A 205 -9.40 17.87 0.29
C ALA A 205 -10.30 18.03 1.52
N PHE A 206 -10.58 16.91 2.21
CA PHE A 206 -11.37 16.91 3.45
C PHE A 206 -10.76 17.81 4.51
N ARG A 207 -9.43 17.76 4.67
CA ARG A 207 -8.72 18.61 5.64
C ARG A 207 -8.84 20.09 5.29
N GLY A 208 -8.67 20.45 4.01
CA GLY A 208 -8.77 21.83 3.53
C GLY A 208 -10.18 22.41 3.73
N LEU A 209 -11.23 21.63 3.45
CA LEU A 209 -12.63 22.04 3.65
C LEU A 209 -12.98 22.27 5.12
N LEU A 210 -12.51 21.41 6.02
CA LEU A 210 -12.81 21.50 7.45
C LEU A 210 -12.14 22.69 8.15
N LYS A 211 -11.07 23.25 7.58
CA LYS A 211 -10.36 24.41 8.13
C LYS A 211 -10.74 25.73 7.46
N GLY A 212 -11.29 25.69 6.25
CA GLY A 212 -11.72 26.87 5.51
C GLY A 212 -13.10 27.39 5.90
N ASN A 213 -13.88 26.61 6.65
CA ASN A 213 -15.15 26.99 7.27
C ASN A 213 -14.96 27.27 8.76
#